data_AF-A0A9N9DAK7-F1
#
_entry.id   AF-A0A9N9DAK7-F1
#
_cell.length_a   1.000
_cell.length_b   1.000
_cell.length_c   1.000
_cell.angle_alpha   90.00
_cell.angle_beta   90.00
_cell.angle_gamma   90.00
#
_symmetry.space_group_name_H-M   'P 1'
#
loop_
_entity.id
_entity.type
_entity.pdbx_description
1 polymer ?
#
loop_
_entity_poly.entity_id
_entity_poly.type
_entity_poly.pdbx_seq_one_letter_code
_entity_poly.pdbx_strand_id
1 'polypeptide(L)'
;MEIFRTVEDNPPETLQTLITYEEKPGQAQNFLAHMGKNFRWPLSMPKYLRSHAFRNIADLEFEYDEEAGLNIIFFYNALDRGEFSEHENEWVTMHHQKIIEYGYEYSDNQLDHVLETLPSAIQLPVNQTHLPRSPPVKMMIGQRASNGGDYKI
;
A
#
# COMPACT_ATOMS: atom_id res chain seq x y z
N MET A 1 25.20 15.63 -6.92
CA MET A 1 25.48 14.46 -7.78
C MET A 1 24.39 13.45 -7.44
N GLU A 2 23.32 13.43 -8.23
CA GLU A 2 22.18 12.54 -7.99
C GLU A 2 22.52 11.17 -8.57
N ILE A 3 22.47 10.15 -7.72
CA ILE A 3 22.74 8.77 -8.11
C ILE A 3 21.45 8.26 -8.73
N PHE A 4 21.36 8.26 -10.06
CA PHE A 4 20.30 7.57 -10.78
C PHE A 4 20.46 6.07 -10.51
N ARG A 5 19.63 5.51 -9.62
CA ARG A 5 19.57 4.05 -9.41
C ARG A 5 18.96 3.43 -10.66
N THR A 6 19.67 2.51 -11.28
CA THR A 6 19.19 1.82 -12.48
C THR A 6 18.36 0.60 -12.10
N VAL A 7 17.59 0.05 -13.03
CA VAL A 7 16.79 -1.18 -12.82
C VAL A 7 17.66 -2.38 -12.40
N GLU A 8 18.97 -2.35 -12.67
CA GLU A 8 19.94 -3.35 -12.22
C GLU A 8 20.20 -3.31 -10.71
N ASP A 9 19.98 -2.18 -10.04
CA ASP A 9 20.22 -2.00 -8.59
C ASP A 9 19.05 -2.48 -7.71
N ASN A 10 17.95 -2.95 -8.31
CA ASN A 10 16.77 -3.45 -7.60
C ASN A 10 16.45 -4.90 -8.03
N PRO A 11 17.15 -5.90 -7.45
CA PRO A 11 16.93 -7.29 -7.81
C PRO A 11 15.49 -7.73 -7.46
N PRO A 12 14.92 -8.70 -8.19
CA PRO A 12 13.65 -9.30 -7.80
C PRO A 12 13.66 -9.80 -6.35
N GLU A 13 12.53 -9.63 -5.68
CA GLU A 13 12.32 -10.17 -4.36
C GLU A 13 12.35 -11.71 -4.40
N THR A 14 12.90 -12.30 -3.35
CA THR A 14 12.99 -13.75 -3.18
C THR A 14 12.12 -14.17 -1.98
N LEU A 15 11.83 -15.47 -1.86
CA LEU A 15 11.20 -15.99 -0.64
C LEU A 15 11.99 -15.57 0.62
N GLN A 16 13.32 -15.60 0.56
CA GLN A 16 14.18 -15.30 1.71
C GLN A 16 14.06 -13.84 2.17
N THR A 17 13.90 -12.90 1.24
CA THR A 17 13.75 -11.48 1.56
C THR A 17 12.31 -11.18 2.03
N LEU A 18 11.32 -11.86 1.46
CA LEU A 18 9.91 -11.69 1.81
C LEU A 18 9.51 -12.32 3.15
N ILE A 19 10.22 -13.34 3.64
CA ILE A 19 10.02 -13.91 4.99
C ILE A 19 10.09 -12.83 6.08
N THR A 20 10.80 -11.72 5.84
CA THR A 20 10.88 -10.61 6.80
C THR A 20 9.55 -9.89 7.05
N TYR A 21 8.55 -10.11 6.19
CA TYR A 21 7.20 -9.57 6.32
C TYR A 21 6.17 -10.62 6.76
N GLU A 22 6.56 -11.89 6.88
CA GLU A 22 5.63 -12.96 7.27
C GLU A 22 5.21 -12.84 8.74
N GLU A 23 3.90 -12.91 8.97
CA GLU A 23 3.30 -13.15 10.29
C GLU A 23 2.93 -14.63 10.46
N LYS A 24 2.60 -15.31 9.34
CA LYS A 24 2.25 -16.74 9.29
C LYS A 24 3.12 -17.46 8.26
N PRO A 25 3.56 -18.71 8.52
CA PRO A 25 4.31 -19.48 7.55
C PRO A 25 3.58 -19.63 6.21
N GLY A 26 4.26 -19.35 5.10
CA GLY A 26 3.74 -19.55 3.74
C GLY A 26 3.17 -18.29 3.09
N GLN A 27 3.03 -17.17 3.82
CA GLN A 27 2.58 -15.90 3.26
C GLN A 27 3.50 -15.40 2.14
N ALA A 28 4.82 -15.57 2.23
CA ALA A 28 5.75 -15.16 1.18
C ALA A 28 5.56 -15.97 -0.11
N GLN A 29 5.18 -17.24 0.00
CA GLN A 29 4.87 -18.08 -1.16
C GLN A 29 3.57 -17.62 -1.83
N ASN A 30 2.52 -17.36 -1.03
CA ASN A 30 1.25 -16.83 -1.52
C ASN A 30 1.44 -15.48 -2.20
N PHE A 31 2.20 -14.58 -1.58
CA PHE A 31 2.50 -13.26 -2.16
C PHE A 31 3.15 -13.38 -3.54
N LEU A 32 4.18 -14.22 -3.69
CA LEU A 32 4.84 -14.44 -4.98
C LEU A 32 3.95 -15.16 -6.00
N ALA A 33 2.97 -15.95 -5.56
CA ALA A 33 1.99 -16.55 -6.47
C ALA A 33 1.09 -15.48 -7.12
N HIS A 34 0.75 -14.42 -6.39
CA HIS A 34 -0.03 -13.28 -6.91
C HIS A 34 0.83 -12.29 -7.71
N MET A 35 1.98 -11.90 -7.17
CA MET A 35 2.83 -10.86 -7.78
C MET A 35 3.79 -11.37 -8.86
N GLY A 36 4.01 -12.68 -8.90
CA GLY A 36 4.98 -13.32 -9.79
C GLY A 36 6.42 -13.27 -9.28
N LYS A 37 7.24 -14.21 -9.78
CA LYS A 37 8.63 -14.43 -9.34
C LYS A 37 9.61 -13.30 -9.70
N ASN A 38 9.19 -12.37 -10.56
CA ASN A 38 10.00 -11.23 -11.00
C ASN A 38 9.61 -9.93 -10.28
N PHE A 39 8.79 -10.03 -9.23
CA PHE A 39 8.32 -8.89 -8.46
C PHE A 39 9.49 -8.11 -7.86
N ARG A 40 9.36 -6.78 -7.87
CA ARG A 40 10.28 -5.83 -7.25
C ARG A 40 9.45 -4.81 -6.52
N TRP A 41 9.83 -4.48 -5.28
CA TRP A 41 9.22 -3.33 -4.62
C TRP A 41 9.57 -2.05 -5.38
N PRO A 42 8.63 -1.10 -5.50
CA PRO A 42 8.95 0.25 -5.92
C PRO A 42 10.04 0.85 -5.03
N LEU A 43 10.96 1.59 -5.64
CA LEU A 43 12.15 2.14 -5.00
C LEU A 43 11.80 3.16 -3.92
N SER A 44 10.85 4.06 -4.19
CA SER A 44 10.41 5.09 -3.24
C SER A 44 9.48 4.56 -2.14
N MET A 45 8.98 3.33 -2.25
CA MET A 45 8.00 2.77 -1.31
C MET A 45 8.61 2.50 0.08
N PRO A 46 8.12 3.15 1.15
CA PRO A 46 8.60 2.95 2.51
C PRO A 46 8.41 1.52 3.01
N LYS A 47 9.34 1.03 3.87
CA LYS A 47 9.31 -0.35 4.39
C LYS A 47 7.98 -0.72 5.08
N TYR A 48 7.38 0.20 5.82
CA TYR A 48 6.12 -0.09 6.51
C TYR A 48 4.94 -0.24 5.54
N LEU A 49 4.93 0.50 4.41
CA LEU A 49 3.94 0.31 3.35
C LEU A 49 4.20 -0.97 2.56
N ARG A 50 5.46 -1.36 2.34
CA ARG A 50 5.79 -2.69 1.79
C ARG A 50 5.23 -3.80 2.67
N SER A 51 5.41 -3.70 3.99
CA SER A 51 4.85 -4.65 4.95
C SER A 51 3.32 -4.66 4.94
N HIS A 52 2.66 -3.51 4.79
CA HIS A 52 1.21 -3.45 4.72
C HIS A 52 0.68 -4.06 3.42
N ALA A 53 1.20 -3.66 2.26
CA ALA A 53 0.84 -4.22 0.96
C ALA A 53 1.13 -5.74 0.91
N PHE A 54 2.24 -6.19 1.51
CA PHE A 54 2.54 -7.61 1.65
C PHE A 54 1.43 -8.37 2.38
N ARG A 55 1.01 -7.91 3.56
CA ARG A 55 -0.03 -8.58 4.35
C ARG A 55 -1.36 -8.63 3.60
N ASN A 56 -1.74 -7.51 3.00
CA ASN A 56 -2.95 -7.37 2.20
C ASN A 56 -3.01 -8.36 1.02
N ILE A 57 -1.88 -8.65 0.37
CA ILE A 57 -1.80 -9.56 -0.79
C ILE A 57 -1.56 -11.01 -0.35
N ALA A 58 -0.80 -11.24 0.72
CA ALA A 58 -0.38 -12.56 1.17
C ALA A 58 -1.42 -13.28 2.03
N ASP A 59 -2.25 -12.51 2.75
CA ASP A 59 -3.26 -12.99 3.70
C ASP A 59 -4.64 -12.51 3.20
N LEU A 60 -5.20 -13.25 2.23
CA LEU A 60 -6.52 -12.98 1.64
C LEU A 60 -7.67 -13.29 2.62
N GLU A 61 -7.54 -12.91 3.88
CA GLU A 61 -8.59 -13.11 4.87
C GLU A 61 -9.86 -12.29 4.53
N PHE A 62 -9.72 -11.21 3.74
CA PHE A 62 -10.83 -10.33 3.32
C PHE A 62 -10.82 -10.05 1.81
N GLU A 63 -12.03 -9.91 1.26
CA GLU A 63 -12.31 -9.77 -0.18
C GLU A 63 -11.66 -8.54 -0.85
N TYR A 64 -11.26 -7.54 -0.07
CA TYR A 64 -10.81 -6.22 -0.54
C TYR A 64 -9.34 -5.91 -0.22
N ASP A 65 -8.69 -6.77 0.57
CA ASP A 65 -7.35 -6.47 1.06
C ASP A 65 -6.33 -6.54 -0.08
N GLU A 66 -6.43 -7.54 -0.95
CA GLU A 66 -5.54 -7.69 -2.11
C GLU A 66 -5.53 -6.44 -2.98
N GLU A 67 -6.71 -5.95 -3.34
CA GLU A 67 -6.90 -4.80 -4.22
C GLU A 67 -6.30 -3.52 -3.59
N ALA A 68 -6.47 -3.31 -2.28
CA ALA A 68 -5.83 -2.20 -1.58
C ALA A 68 -4.29 -2.32 -1.61
N GLY A 69 -3.75 -3.54 -1.42
CA GLY A 69 -2.32 -3.79 -1.53
C GLY A 69 -1.77 -3.51 -2.94
N LEU A 70 -2.49 -3.94 -3.97
CA LEU A 70 -2.15 -3.69 -5.38
C LEU A 70 -2.21 -2.21 -5.73
N ASN A 71 -3.20 -1.47 -5.22
CA ASN A 71 -3.31 -0.02 -5.42
C ASN A 71 -2.09 0.72 -4.85
N ILE A 72 -1.60 0.33 -3.68
CA ILE A 72 -0.42 0.96 -3.07
C ILE A 72 0.82 0.70 -3.95
N ILE A 73 1.01 -0.53 -4.41
CA ILE A 73 2.14 -0.89 -5.28
C ILE A 73 2.05 -0.12 -6.61
N PHE A 74 0.85 0.01 -7.18
CA PHE A 74 0.62 0.76 -8.41
C PHE A 74 0.95 2.25 -8.25
N PHE A 75 0.50 2.87 -7.14
CA PHE A 75 0.82 4.26 -6.80
C PHE A 75 2.33 4.52 -6.82
N TYR A 76 3.10 3.71 -6.08
CA TYR A 76 4.54 3.93 -5.97
C TYR A 76 5.29 3.63 -7.27
N ASN A 77 4.81 2.68 -8.07
CA ASN A 77 5.35 2.43 -9.40
C ASN A 77 5.16 3.65 -10.33
N ALA A 78 4.00 4.31 -10.26
CA ALA A 78 3.73 5.54 -11.01
C ALA A 78 4.58 6.72 -10.47
N LEU A 79 4.73 6.82 -9.15
CA LEU A 79 5.58 7.81 -8.50
C LEU A 79 7.05 7.68 -8.93
N ASP A 80 7.60 6.46 -8.93
CA ASP A 80 8.98 6.20 -9.37
C ASP A 80 9.22 6.54 -10.85
N ARG A 81 8.17 6.48 -11.67
CA ARG A 81 8.21 6.88 -13.09
C ARG A 81 8.00 8.38 -13.31
N GLY A 82 7.72 9.14 -12.24
CA GLY A 82 7.47 10.58 -12.32
C GLY A 82 6.11 10.94 -12.90
N GLU A 83 5.12 10.03 -12.90
CA GLU A 83 3.80 10.26 -13.50
C GLU A 83 2.98 11.34 -12.79
N PHE A 84 3.40 11.78 -11.60
CA PHE A 84 2.70 12.78 -10.79
C PHE A 84 3.39 14.15 -10.79
N SER A 85 4.29 14.44 -11.73
CA SER A 85 5.06 15.69 -11.76
C SER A 85 4.22 16.96 -11.85
N GLU A 86 3.00 16.89 -12.40
CA GLU A 86 2.07 18.03 -12.45
C GLU A 86 1.22 18.17 -11.17
N HIS A 87 1.29 17.17 -10.30
CA HIS A 87 0.41 16.97 -9.13
C HIS A 87 1.22 16.87 -7.81
N GLU A 88 2.42 17.45 -7.76
CA GLU A 88 3.38 17.26 -6.66
C GLU A 88 2.81 17.56 -5.27
N ASN A 89 1.89 18.52 -5.16
CA ASN A 89 1.31 18.95 -3.88
C ASN A 89 -0.06 18.32 -3.58
N GLU A 90 -0.52 17.38 -4.41
CA GLU A 90 -1.83 16.76 -4.30
C GLU A 90 -1.77 15.37 -3.68
N TRP A 91 -2.94 14.90 -3.28
CA TRP A 91 -3.24 13.54 -2.90
C TRP A 91 -3.88 12.83 -4.09
N VAL A 92 -3.50 11.58 -4.30
CA VAL A 92 -4.02 10.74 -5.37
C VAL A 92 -4.93 9.68 -4.76
N THR A 93 -6.18 9.65 -5.21
CA THR A 93 -7.11 8.57 -4.91
C THR A 93 -6.99 7.50 -5.99
N MET A 94 -6.75 6.26 -5.57
CA MET A 94 -6.61 5.12 -6.48
C MET A 94 -7.58 3.99 -6.14
N HIS A 95 -8.06 3.32 -7.17
CA HIS A 95 -8.93 2.15 -7.08
C HIS A 95 -8.83 1.31 -8.36
N HIS A 96 -8.75 -0.02 -8.27
CA HIS A 96 -8.55 -0.93 -9.41
C HIS A 96 -7.35 -0.55 -10.28
N GLN A 97 -6.24 -0.21 -9.61
CA GLN A 97 -4.98 0.23 -10.18
C GLN A 97 -5.15 1.39 -11.19
N LYS A 98 -6.09 2.29 -10.90
CA LYS A 98 -6.38 3.49 -11.69
C LYS A 98 -6.51 4.69 -10.77
N ILE A 99 -6.12 5.84 -11.31
CA ILE A 99 -6.33 7.13 -10.67
C ILE A 99 -7.80 7.48 -10.84
N ILE A 100 -8.45 7.77 -9.72
CA ILE A 100 -9.84 8.22 -9.67
C ILE A 100 -9.89 9.73 -9.56
N GLU A 101 -9.02 10.31 -8.74
CA GLU A 101 -9.02 11.74 -8.44
C GLU A 101 -7.62 12.22 -7.99
N TYR A 102 -7.32 13.48 -8.33
CA TYR A 102 -6.28 14.28 -7.70
C TYR A 102 -6.95 15.37 -6.87
N GLY A 103 -6.40 15.68 -5.70
CA GLY A 103 -6.91 16.78 -4.90
C GLY A 103 -6.29 16.89 -3.52
N TYR A 104 -7.10 17.32 -2.55
CA TYR A 104 -6.69 17.41 -1.16
C TYR A 104 -6.90 16.09 -0.40
N GLU A 105 -6.23 15.96 0.74
CA GLU A 105 -6.50 14.88 1.69
C GLU A 105 -7.99 14.87 2.06
N TYR A 106 -8.60 13.70 2.03
CA TYR A 106 -9.96 13.55 2.51
C TYR A 106 -10.02 13.74 4.03
N SER A 107 -11.05 14.41 4.50
CA SER A 107 -11.44 14.32 5.91
C SER A 107 -11.94 12.91 6.24
N ASP A 108 -11.90 12.51 7.52
CA ASP A 108 -12.42 11.20 7.99
C ASP A 108 -13.80 10.87 7.38
N ASN A 109 -14.73 11.83 7.37
CA ASN A 109 -16.08 11.64 6.82
C ASN A 109 -16.11 11.41 5.29
N GLN A 110 -15.24 12.09 4.55
CA GLN A 110 -15.13 11.89 3.10
C GLN A 110 -14.51 10.54 2.78
N LEU A 111 -13.51 10.14 3.56
CA LEU A 111 -12.87 8.85 3.41
C LEU A 111 -13.86 7.71 3.67
N ASP A 112 -14.67 7.79 4.73
CA ASP A 112 -15.71 6.79 5.03
C ASP A 112 -16.67 6.63 3.85
N HIS A 113 -17.17 7.74 3.28
CA HIS A 113 -18.07 7.70 2.14
C HIS A 113 -17.43 7.11 0.87
N VAL A 114 -16.15 7.43 0.63
CA VAL A 114 -15.39 6.84 -0.48
C VAL A 114 -15.24 5.34 -0.29
N LEU A 115 -14.91 4.87 0.92
CA LEU A 115 -14.73 3.45 1.20
C LEU A 115 -16.05 2.65 1.18
N GLU A 116 -17.18 3.28 1.49
CA GLU A 116 -18.51 2.69 1.27
C GLU A 116 -18.81 2.47 -0.22
N THR A 117 -18.32 3.36 -1.09
CA THR A 117 -18.63 3.36 -2.52
C THR A 117 -17.62 2.55 -3.34
N LEU A 118 -16.34 2.70 -3.00
CA LEU A 118 -15.17 2.12 -3.65
C LEU A 118 -14.36 1.37 -2.59
N PRO A 119 -14.82 0.18 -2.18
CA PRO A 119 -14.08 -0.62 -1.22
C PRO A 119 -12.68 -0.91 -1.80
N SER A 120 -11.65 -0.84 -0.97
CA SER A 120 -10.22 -0.94 -1.37
C SER A 120 -9.59 0.31 -1.99
N ALA A 121 -10.33 1.42 -2.13
CA ALA A 121 -9.73 2.68 -2.53
C ALA A 121 -8.66 3.11 -1.52
N ILE A 122 -7.58 3.68 -2.03
CA ILE A 122 -6.53 4.29 -1.20
C ILE A 122 -6.39 5.76 -1.56
N GLN A 123 -5.89 6.54 -0.62
CA GLN A 123 -5.44 7.90 -0.87
C GLN A 123 -4.02 8.07 -0.35
N LEU A 124 -3.10 8.54 -1.19
CA LEU A 124 -1.70 8.78 -0.82
C LEU A 124 -1.23 10.15 -1.33
N PRO A 125 -0.41 10.89 -0.56
CA PRO A 125 0.15 12.16 -1.02
C PRO A 125 1.22 11.89 -2.06
N VAL A 126 1.29 12.71 -3.13
CA VAL A 126 2.42 12.67 -4.07
C VAL A 126 3.70 13.09 -3.36
N ASN A 127 3.66 14.22 -2.65
CA ASN A 127 4.74 14.64 -1.78
C ASN A 127 4.85 13.70 -0.55
N GLN A 128 5.82 12.79 -0.61
CA GLN A 128 6.07 11.81 0.44
C GLN A 128 6.48 12.44 1.80
N THR A 129 6.80 13.73 1.86
CA THR A 129 7.03 14.42 3.14
C THR A 129 5.75 14.61 3.95
N HIS A 130 4.58 14.57 3.29
CA HIS A 130 3.27 14.64 3.94
C HIS A 130 2.80 13.28 4.44
N LEU A 131 3.51 12.21 4.08
CA LEU A 131 3.18 10.87 4.51
C LEU A 131 3.55 10.70 6.00
N PRO A 132 2.61 10.24 6.85
CA PRO A 132 2.91 10.02 8.26
C PRO A 132 4.03 8.98 8.41
N ARG A 133 5.05 9.31 9.24
CA ARG A 133 6.31 8.52 9.39
C ARG A 133 6.14 7.16 10.06
N SER A 134 4.95 6.88 10.57
CA SER A 134 4.52 5.60 11.16
C SER A 134 3.12 5.33 10.63
N PRO A 135 2.71 4.06 10.44
CA PRO A 135 1.32 3.76 10.09
C PRO A 135 0.43 4.48 11.12
N PRO A 136 -0.37 5.48 10.72
CA PRO A 136 -1.18 6.20 11.67
C PRO A 136 -2.09 5.20 12.37
N VAL A 137 -2.39 5.49 13.63
CA VAL A 137 -3.43 4.78 14.41
C VAL A 137 -4.78 4.84 13.69
N LYS A 138 -4.93 5.60 12.60
CA LYS A 138 -6.02 5.57 11.61
C LYS A 138 -5.51 5.64 10.15
N MET A 139 -4.51 4.85 9.74
CA MET A 139 -4.46 4.47 8.32
C MET A 139 -5.60 3.47 8.18
N MET A 140 -6.82 3.98 7.97
CA MET A 140 -8.03 3.18 7.82
C MET A 140 -8.12 2.67 6.40
N ILE A 141 -7.09 1.94 5.98
CA ILE A 141 -7.22 0.85 5.02
C ILE A 141 -7.65 -0.33 5.90
N GLY A 142 -8.95 -0.44 6.15
CA GLY A 142 -9.56 -1.49 6.96
C GLY A 142 -9.12 -1.54 8.42
N GLN A 143 -9.21 -0.45 9.19
CA GLN A 143 -9.07 -0.59 10.63
C GLN A 143 -10.30 -1.25 11.24
N ARG A 144 -10.09 -2.53 11.56
CA ARG A 144 -10.84 -3.24 12.57
C ARG A 144 -10.61 -2.58 13.91
N ALA A 145 -11.70 -2.14 14.54
CA ALA A 145 -11.76 -2.12 15.99
C ALA A 145 -11.37 -3.51 16.48
N SER A 146 -10.33 -3.60 17.31
CA SER A 146 -10.16 -4.74 18.18
C SER A 146 -11.38 -4.75 19.11
N ASN A 147 -12.33 -5.66 18.86
CA ASN A 147 -13.36 -5.96 19.84
C ASN A 147 -12.66 -6.70 20.99
N GLY A 148 -12.07 -5.90 21.87
CA GLY A 148 -11.45 -6.35 23.09
C GLY A 148 -12.52 -6.84 24.05
N GLY A 149 -12.60 -8.17 24.17
CA GLY A 149 -12.95 -8.88 25.38
C GLY A 149 -14.25 -8.48 26.09
N ASP A 150 -15.29 -9.28 25.86
CA ASP A 150 -16.29 -9.55 26.88
C ASP A 150 -15.58 -10.03 28.16
N TYR A 151 -15.43 -9.16 29.15
CA TYR A 151 -15.36 -9.60 30.54
C TYR A 151 -16.77 -9.60 31.11
N LYS A 152 -17.34 -10.80 31.20
CA LYS A 152 -18.30 -11.12 32.24
C LYS A 152 -17.56 -11.11 33.58
N ILE A 153 -18.03 -10.31 34.53
CA ILE A 153 -18.49 -10.68 35.90
C ILE A 153 -19.20 -9.45 36.47
#